data_AF-A0A0D0E2F1-F1
#
_entry.id   AF-A0A0D0E2F1-F1
#
_cell.length_a   1.000
_cell.length_b   1.000
_cell.length_c   1.000
_cell.angle_alpha   90.00
_cell.angle_beta   90.00
_cell.angle_gamma   90.00
#
_symmetry.space_group_name_H-M   'P 1'
#
loop_
_entity.id
_entity.type
_entity.pdbx_description
1 polymer ?
#
loop_
_entity_poly.entity_id
_entity_poly.type
_entity_poly.pdbx_seq_one_letter_code
_entity_poly.pdbx_strand_id
1 'polypeptide(L)'
;NIHVEFFEPNMTSFVQPCNAGFVTGIICCFKALYHCSFCVHALDQDAAGEQEIYKIDLLDAMTMAKKGWNEVTPAMIQHCWNHMQIQS
;
A
#
# COMPACT_ATOMS: atom_id res chain seq x y z
N ASN A 1 12.57 25.63 -1.76
CA ASN A 1 13.90 25.15 -2.15
C ASN A 1 13.87 23.63 -2.01
N ILE A 2 14.11 22.86 -3.07
CA ILE A 2 14.03 21.39 -3.06
C ILE A 2 15.46 20.87 -3.24
N HIS A 3 15.92 20.00 -2.35
CA HIS A 3 17.21 19.30 -2.45
C HIS A 3 16.97 17.86 -2.94
N VAL A 4 17.85 17.36 -3.81
CA VAL A 4 17.75 16.02 -4.37
C VAL A 4 19.03 15.26 -4.02
N GLU A 5 18.87 14.10 -3.39
CA GLU A 5 19.97 13.22 -2.99
C GLU A 5 20.05 12.00 -3.89
N PHE A 6 21.27 11.65 -4.30
CA PHE A 6 21.54 10.47 -5.11
C PHE A 6 22.06 9.34 -4.23
N PHE A 7 21.40 8.19 -4.31
CA PHE A 7 21.83 6.97 -3.63
C PHE A 7 22.48 6.00 -4.62
N GLU A 8 23.25 5.05 -4.10
CA GLU A 8 23.78 3.96 -4.90
C GLU A 8 22.65 3.12 -5.55
N PRO A 9 22.92 2.45 -6.68
CA PRO A 9 21.95 1.55 -7.30
C PRO A 9 21.43 0.50 -6.33
N ASN A 10 20.16 0.09 -6.48
CA ASN A 10 19.48 -0.92 -5.66
C ASN A 10 19.23 -0.52 -4.18
N MET A 11 19.39 0.75 -3.83
CA MET A 11 19.09 1.24 -2.47
C MET A 11 17.62 1.55 -2.22
N THR A 12 16.77 1.55 -3.26
CA THR A 12 15.34 1.93 -3.19
C THR A 12 14.57 1.25 -2.06
N SER A 13 14.80 -0.04 -1.80
CA SER A 13 14.16 -0.78 -0.70
C SER A 13 14.68 -0.46 0.69
N PHE A 14 15.79 0.26 0.80
CA PHE A 14 16.42 0.64 2.07
C PHE A 14 16.24 2.13 2.37
N VAL A 15 16.19 2.98 1.33
CA VAL A 15 16.23 4.45 1.46
C VAL A 15 15.01 5.18 0.89
N GLN A 16 14.01 4.51 0.31
CA GLN A 16 12.78 5.19 -0.12
C GLN A 16 11.55 4.74 0.68
N PRO A 17 10.94 5.56 1.56
CA PRO A 17 9.86 5.15 2.47
C PRO A 17 8.59 4.65 1.80
N CYS A 18 8.32 5.14 0.58
CA CYS A 18 7.27 4.58 -0.24
C CYS A 18 7.51 3.10 -0.55
N ASN A 19 8.78 2.71 -0.76
CA ASN A 19 9.19 1.40 -1.25
C ASN A 19 10.07 0.61 -0.26
N ALA A 20 10.28 1.13 0.96
CA ALA A 20 11.24 0.62 1.93
C ALA A 20 10.74 -0.70 2.49
N GLY A 21 11.43 -1.80 2.13
CA GLY A 21 11.11 -3.16 2.53
C GLY A 21 9.72 -3.63 2.11
N PHE A 22 9.64 -4.80 1.48
CA PHE A 22 8.37 -5.48 1.20
C PHE A 22 7.51 -5.76 2.47
N VAL A 23 8.04 -5.46 3.66
CA VAL A 23 7.45 -5.76 4.97
C VAL A 23 7.10 -4.49 5.79
N THR A 24 7.69 -3.31 5.51
CA THR A 24 7.55 -2.12 6.39
C THR A 24 7.29 -0.78 5.68
N GLY A 25 7.09 -0.75 4.36
CA GLY A 25 6.89 0.48 3.59
C GLY A 25 5.43 0.96 3.48
N ILE A 26 5.23 2.22 3.10
CA ILE A 26 3.89 2.83 2.92
C ILE A 26 3.07 2.07 1.87
N ILE A 27 3.71 1.64 0.77
CA ILE A 27 3.05 0.81 -0.25
C ILE A 27 2.64 -0.55 0.31
N CYS A 28 3.41 -1.13 1.23
CA CYS A 28 3.04 -2.40 1.87
C CYS A 28 1.77 -2.24 2.71
N CYS A 29 1.71 -1.21 3.55
CA CYS A 29 0.52 -0.87 4.34
C CYS A 29 -0.71 -0.66 3.44
N PHE A 30 -0.55 0.14 2.39
CA PHE A 30 -1.62 0.38 1.41
C PHE A 30 -2.09 -0.93 0.76
N LYS A 31 -1.16 -1.79 0.30
CA LYS A 31 -1.49 -3.08 -0.33
C LYS A 31 -2.25 -3.98 0.63
N ALA A 32 -1.87 -4.04 1.90
CA ALA A 32 -2.60 -4.83 2.89
C ALA A 32 -4.06 -4.38 3.01
N LEU A 33 -4.30 -3.07 3.11
CA LEU A 33 -5.65 -2.49 3.22
C LEU A 33 -6.48 -2.69 1.93
N TYR A 34 -5.84 -2.56 0.77
CA TYR A 34 -6.45 -2.90 -0.51
C TYR A 34 -6.87 -4.37 -0.56
N HIS A 35 -5.97 -5.29 -0.20
CA HIS A 35 -6.25 -6.73 -0.20
C HIS A 35 -7.34 -7.10 0.80
N CYS A 36 -7.41 -6.46 1.97
CA CYS A 36 -8.53 -6.64 2.89
C CYS A 36 -9.87 -6.26 2.22
N SER A 37 -9.93 -5.11 1.53
CA SER A 37 -11.14 -4.69 0.82
C SER A 37 -11.49 -5.65 -0.33
N PHE A 38 -10.48 -6.15 -1.05
CA PHE A 38 -10.67 -7.14 -2.11
C PHE A 38 -11.22 -8.48 -1.57
N CYS A 39 -10.71 -8.95 -0.42
CA CYS A 39 -11.24 -10.16 0.22
C CYS A 39 -12.71 -9.97 0.64
N VAL A 40 -13.07 -8.80 1.19
CA VAL A 40 -14.47 -8.49 1.53
C VAL A 40 -15.35 -8.52 0.29
N HIS A 41 -14.93 -7.89 -0.80
CA HIS A 41 -15.64 -7.95 -2.08
C HIS A 41 -15.86 -9.38 -2.57
N ALA A 42 -14.83 -10.23 -2.51
CA ALA A 42 -14.96 -11.63 -2.93
C ALA A 42 -15.97 -12.42 -2.08
N LEU A 43 -16.04 -12.14 -0.77
CA LEU A 43 -17.04 -12.73 0.11
C LEU A 43 -18.46 -12.24 -0.21
N ASP A 44 -18.62 -10.96 -0.53
CA ASP A 44 -19.91 -10.38 -0.91
C ASP A 44 -20.42 -10.99 -2.24
N GLN A 45 -19.53 -11.22 -3.20
CA GLN A 45 -19.85 -11.87 -4.47
C GLN A 45 -20.23 -13.35 -4.29
N ASP A 46 -19.51 -14.07 -3.43
CA ASP A 46 -19.84 -15.47 -3.06
C ASP A 46 -21.23 -15.54 -2.41
N ALA A 47 -21.54 -14.61 -1.48
CA ALA A 47 -22.85 -14.51 -0.85
C ALA A 47 -23.96 -14.15 -1.85
N ALA A 48 -23.64 -13.41 -2.92
CA ALA A 48 -24.56 -13.10 -4.01
C ALA A 48 -24.75 -14.27 -5.00
N GLY A 49 -23.96 -15.33 -4.89
CA GLY A 49 -24.01 -16.50 -5.77
C GLY A 49 -23.33 -16.31 -7.13
N GLU A 50 -22.43 -15.33 -7.24
CA GLU A 50 -21.66 -15.09 -8.46
C GLU A 50 -20.64 -16.21 -8.71
N GLN A 51 -20.40 -16.55 -9.98
CA GLN A 51 -19.43 -17.59 -10.35
C GLN A 51 -17.98 -17.08 -10.33
N GLU A 52 -17.77 -15.80 -10.66
CA GLU A 52 -16.44 -15.18 -10.74
C GLU A 52 -16.21 -14.25 -9.55
N ILE A 53 -16.16 -14.79 -8.32
CA ILE A 53 -16.10 -14.00 -7.08
C ILE A 53 -14.88 -13.07 -6.97
N TYR A 54 -13.80 -13.33 -7.71
CA TYR A 54 -12.59 -12.50 -7.74
C TYR A 54 -12.60 -11.44 -8.85
N LYS A 55 -13.65 -11.38 -9.67
CA LYS A 55 -13.79 -10.39 -10.72
C LYS A 55 -13.97 -9.01 -10.10
N ILE A 56 -13.15 -8.08 -10.57
CA ILE A 56 -13.28 -6.65 -10.26
C ILE A 56 -13.17 -5.87 -11.55
N ASP A 57 -13.94 -4.80 -11.65
CA ASP A 57 -13.73 -3.81 -12.70
C ASP A 57 -12.76 -2.71 -12.23
N LEU A 58 -12.46 -1.78 -13.12
CA LEU A 58 -11.55 -0.69 -12.80
C LEU A 58 -12.12 0.28 -11.75
N LEU A 59 -13.44 0.48 -11.72
CA LEU A 59 -14.08 1.38 -10.77
C LEU A 59 -14.01 0.81 -9.35
N ASP A 60 -14.29 -0.47 -9.20
CA ASP A 60 -14.17 -1.21 -7.94
C ASP A 60 -12.73 -1.17 -7.44
N ALA A 61 -11.77 -1.49 -8.31
CA ALA A 61 -10.35 -1.44 -7.99
C ALA A 61 -9.91 -0.04 -7.52
N MET A 62 -10.31 1.01 -8.23
CA MET A 62 -9.98 2.40 -7.86
C MET A 62 -10.67 2.83 -6.57
N THR A 63 -11.88 2.36 -6.30
CA THR A 63 -12.61 2.64 -5.07
C THR A 63 -11.94 1.96 -3.87
N MET A 64 -11.54 0.70 -4.00
CA MET A 64 -10.76 -0.02 -2.99
C MET A 64 -9.40 0.62 -2.75
N ALA A 65 -8.71 1.05 -3.81
CA ALA A 65 -7.45 1.79 -3.70
C ALA A 65 -7.65 3.10 -2.92
N LYS A 66 -8.66 3.91 -3.28
CA LYS A 66 -8.95 5.16 -2.56
C LYS A 66 -9.24 4.90 -1.07
N LYS A 67 -10.03 3.87 -0.77
CA LYS A 67 -10.34 3.46 0.60
C LYS A 67 -9.06 3.06 1.36
N GLY A 68 -8.27 2.15 0.79
CA GLY A 68 -7.03 1.67 1.40
C GLY A 68 -6.03 2.80 1.64
N TRP A 69 -5.93 3.78 0.73
CA TRP A 69 -5.08 4.95 0.93
C TRP A 69 -5.55 5.85 2.06
N ASN A 70 -6.85 6.12 2.16
CA ASN A 70 -7.42 6.95 3.22
C ASN A 70 -7.29 6.32 4.62
N GLU A 71 -7.16 4.99 4.69
CA GLU A 71 -6.94 4.25 5.93
C GLU A 71 -5.46 4.22 6.36
N VAL A 72 -4.51 4.61 5.48
CA VAL A 72 -3.11 4.79 5.87
C VAL A 72 -2.99 5.98 6.82
N THR A 73 -2.62 5.71 8.06
CA THR A 73 -2.53 6.75 9.08
C THR A 73 -1.16 7.45 9.10
N PRO A 74 -1.08 8.69 9.60
CA PRO A 74 0.21 9.36 9.83
C PRO A 74 1.15 8.56 10.74
N ALA A 75 0.61 7.81 11.71
CA ALA A 75 1.41 6.94 12.58
C ALA A 75 2.07 5.80 11.81
N MET A 76 1.37 5.19 10.84
CA MET A 76 1.94 4.17 9.96
C MET A 76 3.06 4.76 9.09
N ILE A 77 2.82 5.94 8.51
CA ILE A 77 3.84 6.67 7.73
C ILE A 77 5.07 6.96 8.60
N GLN A 78 4.88 7.51 9.80
CA GLN A 78 5.97 7.81 10.74
C GLN A 78 6.74 6.55 11.14
N HIS A 79 6.06 5.44 11.38
CA HIS A 79 6.70 4.16 11.67
C HIS A 79 7.59 3.69 10.49
N CYS A 80 7.12 3.84 9.24
CA CYS A 80 7.94 3.57 8.06
C CYS A 80 9.20 4.44 8.05
N TRP A 81 9.07 5.75 8.27
CA TRP A 81 10.23 6.66 8.32
C TRP A 81 11.20 6.33 9.45
N ASN A 82 10.71 5.97 10.64
CA ASN A 82 11.58 5.61 11.78
C ASN A 82 12.37 4.31 11.54
N HIS A 83 11.79 3.36 10.79
CA HIS A 83 12.47 2.13 10.40
C HIS A 83 13.58 2.38 9.37
N MET A 84 13.54 3.53 8.70
CA MET A 84 14.54 3.91 7.73
C MET A 84 15.63 4.72 8.40
N GLN A 85 16.84 4.17 8.38
CA GLN A 85 18.03 4.82 8.93
C GLN A 85 18.55 5.96 8.03
N ILE A 86 17.66 6.71 7.39
CA ILE A 86 18.03 7.93 6.67
C ILE A 86 18.18 9.02 7.72
N GLN A 87 19.35 9.08 8.34
CA GLN A 87 19.76 10.22 9.15
C GLN A 87 20.52 11.18 8.25
N SER A 88 19.93 12.35 7.98
CA SER A 88 20.64 13.51 7.45
C SER A 88 21.47 14.18 8.54
#